data_AF-A0AAN9KL61-F1
#
_entry.id   AF-A0AAN9KL61-F1
#
_cell.length_a   1.000
_cell.length_b   1.000
_cell.length_c   1.000
_cell.angle_alpha   90.00
_cell.angle_beta   90.00
_cell.angle_gamma   90.00
#
_symmetry.space_group_name_H-M   'P 1'
#
loop_
_entity.id
_entity.type
_entity.pdbx_description
1 polymer ?
#
loop_
_entity_poly.entity_id
_entity_poly.type
_entity_poly.pdbx_seq_one_letter_code
_entity_poly.pdbx_strand_id
1 'polypeptide(L)'
;MLPFTGVSFDLSDKEILCLEEQQVFDNVYSLIRSFASLPSSSKSNLVETLRSNLAVLLPNVDPLSRISDEDILITSHRNAFKIYTFFLIHILLAQDSCTNTSSKDPRRYLPQIIIKFKNDKNSQ
;
A
#
# COMPACT_ATOMS: atom_id res chain seq x y z
N MET A 1 8.04 -20.44 -19.68
CA MET A 1 9.36 -20.04 -19.16
C MET A 1 9.22 -18.60 -18.66
N LEU A 2 9.13 -18.41 -17.35
CA LEU A 2 8.83 -17.11 -16.72
C LEU A 2 10.13 -16.34 -16.49
N PRO A 3 10.27 -15.07 -16.92
CA PRO A 3 11.32 -14.22 -16.39
C PRO A 3 10.80 -13.61 -15.08
N PHE A 4 10.95 -14.33 -13.97
CA PHE A 4 11.02 -13.69 -12.66
C PHE A 4 12.43 -13.10 -12.48
N THR A 5 12.78 -12.12 -13.29
CA THR A 5 14.03 -11.38 -13.13
C THR A 5 13.78 -10.20 -12.20
N GLY A 6 13.99 -10.44 -10.90
CA GLY A 6 14.57 -9.49 -9.95
C GLY A 6 14.21 -8.00 -10.10
N VAL A 7 12.93 -7.63 -10.06
CA VAL A 7 12.57 -6.22 -9.89
C VAL A 7 12.24 -6.01 -8.42
N SER A 8 13.31 -5.77 -7.64
CA SER A 8 13.22 -4.90 -6.47
C SER A 8 12.83 -3.52 -7.00
N PHE A 9 11.55 -3.32 -7.31
CA PHE A 9 11.06 -1.99 -7.66
C PHE A 9 10.93 -1.21 -6.36
N ASP A 10 11.97 -0.43 -6.06
CA ASP A 10 11.99 0.38 -4.86
C ASP A 10 11.31 1.72 -5.15
N LEU A 11 10.19 1.95 -4.47
CA LEU A 11 9.47 3.21 -4.47
C LEU A 11 10.05 4.21 -3.47
N SER A 12 11.03 3.81 -2.65
CA SER A 12 11.57 4.62 -1.55
C SER A 12 12.43 5.80 -2.04
N ASP A 13 13.14 5.62 -3.16
CA ASP A 13 13.97 6.66 -3.79
C ASP A 13 13.21 7.50 -4.85
N LYS A 14 11.91 7.27 -5.00
CA LYS A 14 11.09 7.91 -6.02
C LYS A 14 10.23 9.02 -5.44
N GLU A 15 9.98 10.04 -6.25
CA GLU A 15 9.08 11.13 -5.88
C GLU A 15 7.68 10.59 -5.57
N ILE A 16 6.98 11.21 -4.62
CA ILE A 16 5.67 10.73 -4.15
C ILE A 16 4.65 10.65 -5.29
N LEU A 17 4.77 11.51 -6.30
CA LEU A 17 3.88 11.58 -7.47
C LEU A 17 4.31 10.65 -8.62
N CYS A 18 5.42 9.92 -8.50
CA CYS A 18 5.97 9.08 -9.58
C CYS A 18 5.00 7.99 -10.08
N LEU A 19 3.99 7.63 -9.28
CA LEU A 19 2.99 6.63 -9.65
C LEU A 19 2.08 7.09 -10.80
N GLU A 20 2.05 8.38 -11.14
CA GLU A 20 1.37 8.88 -12.34
C GLU A 20 2.11 8.52 -13.63
N GLU A 21 3.42 8.22 -13.55
CA GLU A 21 4.17 7.75 -14.71
C GLU A 21 3.72 6.33 -15.09
N GLN A 22 3.29 6.17 -16.34
CA GLN A 22 2.75 4.89 -16.84
C GLN A 22 3.69 3.71 -16.59
N GLN A 23 4.99 3.89 -16.83
CA GLN A 23 5.99 2.84 -16.62
C GLN A 23 6.09 2.41 -15.16
N VAL A 24 6.00 3.36 -14.23
CA VAL A 24 6.01 3.10 -12.78
C VAL A 24 4.73 2.40 -12.38
N PHE A 25 3.57 2.88 -12.86
CA PHE A 25 2.28 2.27 -12.63
C PHE A 25 2.26 0.79 -13.07
N ASP A 26 2.68 0.51 -14.31
CA ASP A 26 2.68 -0.83 -14.89
C ASP A 26 3.59 -1.80 -14.12
N ASN A 27 4.75 -1.31 -13.67
CA ASN A 27 5.69 -2.09 -12.87
C ASN A 27 5.09 -2.47 -11.51
N VAL A 28 4.52 -1.51 -10.80
CA VAL A 28 3.88 -1.73 -9.49
C VAL A 28 2.65 -2.62 -9.64
N TYR A 29 1.85 -2.41 -10.68
CA TYR A 29 0.68 -3.23 -10.96
C TYR A 29 1.05 -4.69 -11.24
N SER A 30 2.10 -4.95 -12.00
CA SER A 30 2.61 -6.30 -12.27
C SER A 30 3.06 -7.01 -10.98
N LEU A 31 3.73 -6.28 -10.08
CA LEU A 31 4.12 -6.78 -8.76
C LEU A 31 2.90 -7.15 -7.90
N ILE A 32 1.89 -6.28 -7.87
CA ILE A 32 0.65 -6.52 -7.11
C ILE A 32 -0.15 -7.68 -7.69
N ARG A 33 -0.20 -7.83 -9.03
CA ARG A 33 -0.84 -8.99 -9.66
C ARG A 33 -0.18 -10.31 -9.24
N SER A 34 1.13 -10.28 -9.00
CA SER A 34 1.92 -11.41 -8.53
C SER A 34 2.10 -11.41 -7.01
N PHE A 35 1.33 -10.59 -6.26
CA PHE A 35 1.57 -10.36 -4.83
C PHE A 35 1.61 -11.66 -4.03
N ALA A 36 0.73 -12.61 -4.33
CA ALA A 36 0.67 -13.93 -3.71
C ALA A 36 2.01 -14.68 -3.70
N SER A 37 2.73 -14.65 -4.83
CA SER A 37 3.98 -15.38 -5.03
C SER A 37 5.22 -14.59 -4.61
N LEU A 38 5.06 -13.32 -4.20
CA LEU A 38 6.18 -12.53 -3.69
C LEU A 38 6.73 -13.07 -2.36
N PRO A 39 8.05 -12.98 -2.12
CA PRO A 39 8.64 -13.21 -0.80
C PRO A 39 8.02 -12.31 0.27
N SER A 40 7.94 -12.82 1.50
CA SER A 40 7.34 -12.11 2.65
C SER A 40 8.00 -10.75 2.94
N SER A 41 9.33 -10.65 2.73
CA SER A 41 10.07 -9.39 2.85
C SER A 41 9.64 -8.36 1.81
N SER A 42 9.54 -8.77 0.53
CA SER A 42 9.10 -7.90 -0.57
C SER A 42 7.65 -7.45 -0.43
N LYS A 43 6.76 -8.32 0.07
CA LYS A 43 5.36 -7.97 0.41
C LYS A 43 5.30 -6.87 1.44
N SER A 44 6.01 -7.06 2.54
CA SER A 44 6.02 -6.12 3.67
C SER A 44 6.62 -4.77 3.23
N ASN A 45 7.73 -4.80 2.48
CA ASN A 45 8.34 -3.59 1.93
C ASN A 45 7.39 -2.83 1.01
N LEU A 46 6.76 -3.51 0.05
CA LEU A 46 5.83 -2.88 -0.89
C LEU A 46 4.64 -2.21 -0.18
N VAL A 47 4.02 -2.92 0.77
CA VAL A 47 2.89 -2.38 1.55
C VAL A 47 3.35 -1.21 2.42
N GLU A 48 4.51 -1.32 3.05
CA GLU A 48 5.08 -0.28 3.91
C GLU A 48 5.38 1.00 3.12
N THR A 49 6.04 0.87 1.96
CA THR A 49 6.39 2.03 1.12
C THR A 49 5.13 2.69 0.54
N LEU A 50 4.17 1.92 0.02
CA LEU A 50 2.89 2.47 -0.47
C LEU A 50 2.13 3.21 0.64
N ARG A 51 2.08 2.63 1.84
CA ARG A 51 1.42 3.23 3.00
C ARG A 51 2.12 4.50 3.46
N SER A 52 3.46 4.47 3.53
CA SER A 52 4.26 5.63 3.94
C SER A 52 4.11 6.78 2.96
N ASN A 53 4.20 6.52 1.66
CA ASN A 53 4.01 7.54 0.64
C ASN A 53 2.59 8.13 0.67
N LEU A 54 1.56 7.29 0.86
CA LEU A 54 0.18 7.76 1.05
C LEU A 54 0.02 8.63 2.30
N ALA A 55 0.69 8.27 3.41
CA ALA A 55 0.65 9.05 4.65
C ALA A 55 1.32 10.42 4.50
N VAL A 56 2.36 10.56 3.65
CA VAL A 56 2.95 11.86 3.32
C VAL A 56 2.07 12.66 2.36
N LEU A 57 1.28 11.99 1.53
CA LEU A 57 0.32 12.63 0.63
C LEU A 57 -0.87 13.26 1.41
N LEU A 58 -1.37 12.62 2.47
CA LEU A 58 -2.52 13.09 3.26
C LEU A 58 -2.41 14.49 3.92
N PRO A 59 -1.28 14.90 4.54
CA PRO A 59 -1.15 16.22 5.19
C PRO A 59 -1.01 17.41 4.23
N ASN A 60 -0.91 17.17 2.91
CA ASN A 60 -0.68 18.23 1.92
C ASN A 60 -1.96 18.71 1.19
N VAL A 61 -3.16 18.28 1.60
CA VAL A 61 -4.41 18.62 0.89
C VAL A 61 -5.07 19.92 1.39
N ASP A 62 -4.74 20.36 2.61
CA ASP A 62 -5.42 21.49 3.28
C ASP A 62 -5.01 22.92 2.83
N PRO A 63 -3.80 23.24 2.32
CA PRO A 63 -3.46 24.62 1.94
C PRO A 63 -3.68 25.03 0.48
N LEU A 64 -3.94 24.10 -0.46
CA LEU A 64 -3.83 24.35 -1.91
C LEU A 64 -4.94 25.23 -2.53
N SER A 65 -5.96 25.64 -1.76
CA SER A 65 -7.19 26.21 -2.32
C SER A 65 -7.12 27.68 -2.80
N ARG A 66 -5.95 28.35 -2.80
CA ARG A 66 -5.90 29.83 -2.93
C ARG A 66 -5.13 30.42 -4.12
N ILE A 67 -4.48 29.65 -5.00
CA ILE A 67 -3.67 30.22 -6.11
C ILE A 67 -3.86 29.40 -7.40
N SER A 68 -3.99 30.05 -8.55
CA SER A 68 -4.46 29.46 -9.82
C SER A 68 -3.55 28.43 -10.50
N ASP A 69 -2.28 28.32 -10.12
CA ASP A 69 -1.37 27.25 -10.59
C ASP A 69 -1.47 25.97 -9.75
N GLU A 70 -2.18 26.03 -8.62
CA GLU A 70 -2.44 24.90 -7.73
C GLU A 70 -3.37 23.87 -8.38
N ASP A 71 -4.20 24.23 -9.37
CA ASP A 71 -5.17 23.30 -9.94
C ASP A 71 -4.52 22.07 -10.60
N ILE A 72 -3.36 22.26 -11.25
CA ILE A 72 -2.59 21.17 -11.84
C ILE A 72 -1.99 20.29 -10.74
N LEU A 73 -1.44 20.91 -9.69
CA LEU A 73 -0.82 20.21 -8.57
C LEU A 73 -1.85 19.47 -7.70
N ILE A 74 -3.01 20.08 -7.44
CA ILE A 74 -4.19 19.47 -6.82
C ILE A 74 -4.65 18.27 -7.65
N THR A 75 -4.69 18.40 -8.98
CA THR A 75 -5.13 17.32 -9.86
C THR A 75 -4.16 16.14 -9.82
N SER A 76 -2.86 16.40 -9.93
CA SER A 76 -1.79 15.40 -9.79
C SER A 76 -1.83 14.74 -8.41
N HIS A 77 -1.95 15.51 -7.35
CA HIS A 77 -2.07 15.01 -5.98
C HIS A 77 -3.31 14.11 -5.81
N ARG A 78 -4.46 14.49 -6.39
CA ARG A 78 -5.67 13.67 -6.40
C ARG A 78 -5.49 12.39 -7.20
N ASN A 79 -4.75 12.43 -8.32
CA ASN A 79 -4.45 11.26 -9.13
C ASN A 79 -3.54 10.28 -8.39
N ALA A 80 -2.42 10.78 -7.85
CA ALA A 80 -1.51 9.99 -7.02
C ALA A 80 -2.28 9.33 -5.86
N PHE A 81 -3.15 10.08 -5.17
CA PHE A 81 -3.98 9.55 -4.08
C PHE A 81 -4.88 8.39 -4.55
N LYS A 82 -5.55 8.55 -5.69
CA LYS A 82 -6.36 7.49 -6.30
C LYS A 82 -5.52 6.25 -6.61
N ILE A 83 -4.32 6.43 -7.15
CA ILE A 83 -3.43 5.33 -7.55
C ILE A 83 -2.88 4.58 -6.31
N TYR A 84 -2.41 5.30 -5.29
CA TYR A 84 -1.98 4.68 -4.01
C TYR A 84 -3.11 3.88 -3.36
N THR A 85 -4.30 4.47 -3.29
CA THR A 85 -5.48 3.80 -2.71
C THR A 85 -5.88 2.57 -3.54
N PHE A 86 -5.86 2.70 -4.88
CA PHE A 86 -6.11 1.60 -5.80
C PHE A 86 -5.16 0.42 -5.53
N PHE A 87 -3.85 0.68 -5.46
CA PHE A 87 -2.87 -0.37 -5.20
C PHE A 87 -3.04 -1.04 -3.84
N LEU A 88 -3.29 -0.28 -2.78
CA LEU A 88 -3.51 -0.83 -1.44
C LEU A 88 -4.77 -1.70 -1.38
N ILE A 89 -5.87 -1.28 -2.01
CA ILE A 89 -7.11 -2.07 -2.11
C ILE A 89 -6.84 -3.36 -2.91
N HIS A 90 -6.12 -3.28 -4.02
CA HIS A 90 -5.78 -4.44 -4.82
C HIS A 90 -4.91 -5.46 -4.07
N ILE A 91 -3.97 -4.98 -3.25
CA ILE A 91 -3.17 -5.85 -2.37
C ILE A 91 -4.08 -6.56 -1.35
N LEU A 92 -5.01 -5.84 -0.72
CA LEU A 92 -5.97 -6.41 0.23
C LEU A 92 -6.82 -7.51 -0.42
N LEU A 93 -7.39 -7.23 -1.60
CA LEU A 93 -8.20 -8.21 -2.35
C LEU A 93 -7.38 -9.43 -2.80
N ALA A 94 -6.12 -9.23 -3.20
CA ALA A 94 -5.22 -10.31 -3.55
C ALA A 94 -4.86 -11.19 -2.33
N GLN A 95 -4.76 -10.60 -1.14
CA GLN A 95 -4.50 -11.32 0.11
C GLN A 95 -5.68 -12.19 0.54
N ASP A 96 -6.92 -11.67 0.44
CA ASP A 96 -8.13 -12.42 0.76
C ASP A 96 -8.31 -13.64 -0.16
N SER A 97 -7.89 -13.52 -1.41
CA SER A 97 -7.96 -14.62 -2.39
C SER A 97 -7.00 -15.78 -2.06
N CYS A 98 -5.85 -15.51 -1.44
CA CYS A 98 -4.85 -16.52 -1.10
C CYS A 98 -5.02 -17.15 0.29
N THR A 99 -5.70 -16.46 1.21
CA THR A 99 -5.95 -17.00 2.56
C THR A 99 -7.07 -18.05 2.58
N ASN A 100 -7.86 -18.15 1.51
CA ASN A 100 -8.95 -19.11 1.38
C ASN A 100 -8.51 -20.58 1.17
N THR A 101 -7.22 -20.85 0.97
CA THR A 101 -6.70 -22.23 0.79
C THR A 101 -6.01 -22.81 2.03
N SER A 102 -5.93 -22.04 3.11
CA SER A 102 -5.39 -22.50 4.40
C SER A 102 -6.38 -22.12 5.48
N SER A 103 -7.06 -23.10 6.09
CA SER A 103 -7.92 -22.89 7.26
C SER A 103 -7.19 -22.11 8.36
N LYS A 104 -7.31 -20.79 8.35
CA LYS A 104 -6.97 -19.87 9.45
C LYS A 104 -7.99 -18.74 9.42
N ASP A 105 -9.10 -19.00 10.10
CA ASP A 105 -10.21 -18.05 10.32
C ASP A 105 -9.65 -16.65 10.73
N PRO A 106 -9.93 -15.59 9.95
CA PRO A 106 -9.52 -14.21 10.26
C PRO A 106 -10.05 -13.73 11.62
N ARG A 107 -11.09 -14.37 12.17
CA ARG A 107 -11.63 -14.08 13.51
C ARG A 107 -10.72 -14.51 14.66
N ARG A 108 -9.55 -15.11 14.43
CA ARG A 108 -8.59 -15.46 15.50
C ARG A 108 -7.53 -14.41 15.79
N TYR A 109 -7.36 -13.37 14.96
CA TYR A 109 -6.39 -12.30 15.24
C TYR A 109 -6.97 -11.18 16.13
N LEU A 110 -8.25 -10.84 15.97
CA LEU A 110 -8.92 -9.83 16.80
C LEU A 110 -9.04 -10.22 18.29
N PRO A 111 -9.32 -11.48 18.67
CA PRO A 111 -9.36 -11.88 20.08
C PRO A 111 -8.00 -11.73 20.78
N GLN A 112 -6.89 -11.93 20.06
CA GLN A 112 -5.55 -11.87 20.66
C GLN A 112 -5.15 -10.44 21.04
N ILE A 113 -5.55 -9.45 20.23
CA ILE A 113 -5.30 -8.03 20.53
C ILE A 113 -6.12 -7.62 21.76
N ILE A 114 -7.40 -8.00 21.82
CA ILE A 114 -8.29 -7.66 22.94
C ILE A 114 -7.83 -8.33 24.24
N ILE A 115 -7.41 -9.60 24.19
CA ILE A 115 -6.89 -10.31 25.37
C ILE A 115 -5.58 -9.68 25.86
N LYS A 116 -4.68 -9.28 24.95
CA LYS A 116 -3.43 -8.60 25.32
C LYS A 116 -3.70 -7.27 26.01
N PHE A 117 -4.59 -6.44 25.45
CA PHE A 117 -5.01 -5.18 26.08
C PHE A 117 -5.69 -5.37 27.44
N LYS A 118 -6.44 -6.47 27.62
CA LYS A 118 -7.08 -6.78 28.92
C LYS A 118 -6.05 -7.18 29.98
N ASN A 119 -5.02 -7.94 29.61
CA ASN A 119 -3.99 -8.39 30.55
C ASN A 119 -3.03 -7.26 30.96
N ASP A 120 -2.67 -6.36 30.04
CA ASP A 120 -1.84 -5.19 30.35
C ASP A 120 -2.54 -4.21 31.31
N LYS A 121 -3.89 -4.19 31.32
CA LYS A 121 -4.69 -3.38 32.26
C LYS A 121 -4.86 -4.01 33.65
N ASN A 122 -4.52 -5.28 33.84
CA ASN A 122 -4.71 -6.01 35.11
C ASN A 122 -3.37 -6.27 35.86
N SER A 123 -2.24 -5.77 35.35
CA SER A 123 -0.92 -5.87 36.02
C SER A 123 -0.43 -4.55 36.62
N GLN A 124 -1.35 -3.68 37.02
CA GLN A 124 -1.07 -2.53 37.90
C GLN A 124 -1.98 -2.57 39.13
#